data_AF-A0A290Q4P0-F1
#
_entry.id   AF-A0A290Q4P0-F1
#
_cell.length_a   1.000
_cell.length_b   1.000
_cell.length_c   1.000
_cell.angle_alpha   90.00
_cell.angle_beta   90.00
_cell.angle_gamma   90.00
#
_symmetry.space_group_name_H-M   'P 1'
#
loop_
_entity.id
_entity.type
_entity.pdbx_description
1 polymer ?
#
loop_
_entity_poly.entity_id
_entity_poly.type
_entity_poly.pdbx_seq_one_letter_code
_entity_poly.pdbx_strand_id
1 'polypeptide(L)'
;MRSIFFLGGFIGFSLVALTGWLSDRQVDLVLRDAAIGALVTAMLFRWFWNMWIKAIVHMVEKKRAEALAAAEAEAAASAKPVTAAKAR
;
A
#
# COMPACT_ATOMS: atom_id res chain seq x y z
N MET A 1 0.93 12.58 0.68
CA MET A 1 2.18 12.29 -0.07
C MET A 1 3.42 12.91 0.56
N ARG A 2 3.43 14.20 0.91
CA ARG A 2 4.64 14.93 1.34
C ARG A 2 5.24 14.38 2.65
N SER A 3 4.42 14.01 3.63
CA SER A 3 4.90 13.44 4.90
C SER A 3 5.56 12.06 4.76
N ILE A 4 5.12 11.25 3.79
CA ILE A 4 5.65 9.89 3.54
C ILE A 4 7.09 9.97 3.00
N PHE A 5 7.38 11.01 2.21
CA PHE A 5 8.74 11.27 1.73
C PHE A 5 9.68 11.64 2.88
N PHE A 6 9.24 12.53 3.78
CA PHE A 6 10.03 12.90 4.96
C PHE A 6 10.22 11.73 5.92
N LEU A 7 9.17 10.93 6.15
CA LEU A 7 9.26 9.76 7.02
C LEU A 7 10.20 8.69 6.45
N GLY A 8 10.07 8.38 5.16
CA GLY A 8 10.94 7.42 4.48
C GLY A 8 12.40 7.85 4.45
N GLY A 9 12.67 9.13 4.18
CA GLY A 9 14.02 9.69 4.22
C GLY A 9 14.61 9.74 5.63
N PHE A 10 13.81 10.09 6.65
CA PHE A 10 14.26 10.11 8.04
C PHE A 10 14.59 8.71 8.56
N ILE A 11 13.79 7.70 8.21
CA ILE A 11 14.04 6.30 8.58
C ILE A 11 15.33 5.81 7.94
N GLY A 12 15.53 6.04 6.64
CA GLY A 12 16.76 5.60 5.97
C GLY A 12 18.01 6.37 6.38
N PHE A 13 17.88 7.67 6.67
CA PHE A 13 18.95 8.45 7.29
C PHE A 13 19.35 7.85 8.64
N SER A 14 18.36 7.60 9.51
CA SER A 14 18.59 7.07 10.86
C SER A 14 19.22 5.68 10.80
N LEU A 15 18.76 4.81 9.90
CA LEU A 15 19.35 3.49 9.69
C LEU A 15 20.82 3.60 9.30
N VAL A 16 21.15 4.34 8.24
CA VAL A 16 22.53 4.42 7.76
C VAL A 16 23.44 5.16 8.75
N ALA A 17 22.95 6.19 9.44
CA ALA A 17 23.67 6.87 10.50
C ALA A 17 23.99 5.94 11.68
N LEU A 18 23.04 5.12 12.12
CA LEU A 18 23.25 4.12 13.17
C LEU A 18 24.24 3.04 12.74
N THR A 19 24.12 2.51 11.52
CA THR A 19 25.06 1.50 10.99
C THR A 19 26.49 2.06 10.85
N GLY A 20 26.61 3.32 10.46
CA GLY A 20 27.90 4.00 10.35
C GLY A 20 28.55 4.29 11.71
N TRP A 21 27.77 4.65 12.72
CA TRP A 21 28.25 4.78 14.09
C TRP A 21 28.76 3.42 14.61
N LEU A 22 28.00 2.35 14.41
CA LEU A 22 28.39 0.99 14.82
C LEU A 22 29.65 0.48 14.12
N SER A 23 30.04 1.07 12.97
CA SER A 23 31.20 0.65 12.19
C SER A 23 32.50 1.38 12.55
N ASP A 24 32.49 2.25 13.58
CA ASP A 24 33.66 3.06 14.04
C ASP A 24 34.36 3.84 12.89
N ARG A 25 33.61 4.13 11.82
CA ARG A 25 34.12 4.84 10.64
C ARG A 25 34.18 6.34 10.90
N GLN A 26 35.11 7.01 10.21
CA GLN A 26 35.17 8.48 10.20
C GLN A 26 33.79 9.08 9.90
N VAL A 27 33.35 9.95 10.82
CA VAL A 27 32.00 10.53 10.84
C VAL A 27 31.66 11.27 9.54
N ASP A 28 32.67 11.84 8.87
CA ASP A 28 32.53 12.55 7.59
C ASP A 28 32.05 11.63 6.45
N LEU A 29 32.55 10.40 6.40
CA LEU A 29 32.13 9.38 5.43
C LEU A 29 30.73 8.85 5.76
N VAL A 30 30.44 8.66 7.04
CA VAL A 30 29.13 8.18 7.52
C VAL A 30 28.02 9.18 7.19
N LEU A 31 28.26 10.48 7.35
CA LEU A 31 27.29 11.52 7.04
C LEU A 31 26.95 11.59 5.55
N ARG A 32 27.96 11.40 4.68
CA ARG A 32 27.76 11.32 3.23
C ARG A 32 26.94 10.09 2.84
N ASP A 33 27.31 8.92 3.35
CA ASP A 33 26.56 7.69 3.08
C ASP A 33 25.14 7.78 3.64
N ALA A 34 24.95 8.40 4.80
CA ALA A 34 23.62 8.60 5.39
C ALA A 34 22.75 9.56 4.56
N ALA A 35 23.33 10.63 4.02
CA ALA A 35 22.60 11.54 3.12
C ALA A 35 22.17 10.85 1.82
N ILE A 36 23.05 10.04 1.23
CA ILE A 36 22.73 9.23 0.04
C ILE A 36 21.67 8.19 0.38
N GLY A 37 21.85 7.48 1.50
CA GLY A 37 20.90 6.50 2.02
C GLY A 37 19.52 7.10 2.25
N ALA A 38 19.44 8.31 2.81
CA ALA A 38 18.20 9.05 3.02
C ALA A 38 17.47 9.37 1.71
N LEU A 39 18.20 9.82 0.67
CA LEU A 39 17.61 10.10 -0.64
C LEU A 39 17.10 8.83 -1.33
N VAL A 40 17.90 7.75 -1.28
CA VAL A 40 17.55 6.46 -1.89
C VAL A 40 16.31 5.86 -1.23
N THR A 41 16.31 5.79 0.10
CA THR A 41 15.15 5.29 0.85
C THR A 41 13.93 6.17 0.70
N ALA A 42 14.05 7.50 0.72
CA ALA A 42 12.93 8.40 0.48
C ALA A 42 12.29 8.17 -0.91
N MET A 43 13.12 7.96 -1.93
CA MET A 43 12.65 7.68 -3.30
C MET A 43 11.98 6.30 -3.39
N LEU A 44 12.58 5.27 -2.79
CA LEU A 44 12.00 3.92 -2.69
C LEU A 44 10.67 3.92 -1.93
N PHE A 45 10.60 4.63 -0.80
CA PHE A 45 9.38 4.71 0.02
C PHE A 45 8.25 5.39 -0.74
N ARG A 46 8.57 6.44 -1.54
CA ARG A 46 7.59 7.08 -2.42
C ARG A 46 7.07 6.12 -3.50
N TRP A 47 7.96 5.35 -4.13
CA TRP A 47 7.57 4.36 -5.13
C TRP A 47 6.73 3.23 -4.53
N PHE A 48 7.16 2.69 -3.38
CA PHE A 48 6.46 1.66 -2.63
C PHE A 48 5.05 2.12 -2.25
N TRP A 49 4.90 3.32 -1.71
CA TRP A 49 3.59 3.84 -1.30
C TRP A 49 2.63 4.01 -2.48
N ASN A 50 3.13 4.46 -3.64
CA ASN A 50 2.34 4.52 -4.86
C ASN A 50 1.85 3.14 -5.30
N MET A 51 2.71 2.12 -5.23
CA MET A 51 2.32 0.74 -5.55
C MET A 51 1.30 0.21 -4.55
N TRP A 52 1.50 0.48 -3.26
CA TRP A 52 0.63 0.00 -2.18
C TRP A 52 -0.77 0.61 -2.26
N ILE A 53 -0.89 1.92 -2.56
CA ILE A 53 -2.18 2.56 -2.83
C ILE A 53 -2.88 1.89 -4.01
N LYS A 54 -2.17 1.64 -5.12
CA LYS A 54 -2.75 0.94 -6.28
C LYS A 54 -3.29 -0.44 -5.90
N ALA A 55 -2.53 -1.20 -5.12
CA ALA A 55 -2.96 -2.51 -4.65
C ALA A 55 -4.21 -2.43 -3.76
N ILE A 56 -4.28 -1.46 -2.84
CA ILE A 56 -5.46 -1.26 -1.98
C ILE A 56 -6.69 -0.88 -2.82
N VAL A 57 -6.54 0.02 -3.78
CA VAL A 57 -7.64 0.41 -4.68
C VAL A 57 -8.16 -0.80 -5.45
N HIS A 58 -7.26 -1.62 -6.03
CA HIS A 58 -7.64 -2.86 -6.72
C HIS A 58 -8.35 -3.86 -5.78
N MET A 59 -7.91 -3.98 -4.53
CA MET A 59 -8.57 -4.85 -3.56
C MET A 59 -9.97 -4.36 -3.18
N VAL A 60 -10.17 -3.04 -3.07
CA VAL A 60 -11.49 -2.44 -2.80
C VAL A 60 -12.42 -2.60 -4.00
N GLU A 61 -11.93 -2.36 -5.22
CA GLU A 61 -12.68 -2.57 -6.45
C GLU A 61 -13.10 -4.04 -6.60
N LYS A 62 -12.19 -4.97 -6.32
CA LYS A 62 -12.49 -6.41 -6.35
C LYS A 62 -13.58 -6.78 -5.33
N LYS A 63 -13.49 -6.28 -4.09
CA LYS A 63 -14.54 -6.50 -3.07
C LYS A 63 -15.88 -5.87 -3.46
N ARG A 64 -15.88 -4.71 -4.11
CA ARG A 64 -17.10 -4.07 -4.62
C ARG A 64 -17.71 -4.87 -5.77
N ALA A 65 -16.90 -5.39 -6.68
CA ALA A 65 -17.35 -6.24 -7.77
C ALA A 65 -17.94 -7.57 -7.26
N GLU A 66 -17.30 -8.18 -6.26
CA GLU A 66 -17.82 -9.39 -5.59
C GLU A 66 -19.13 -9.11 -4.84
N ALA A 67 -19.25 -7.96 -4.16
CA ALA A 67 -20.49 -7.56 -3.49
C ALA A 67 -21.63 -7.26 -4.48
N LEU A 68 -21.33 -6.65 -5.63
CA LEU A 68 -22.31 -6.42 -6.69
C LEU A 68 -22.75 -7.73 -7.35
N ALA A 69 -21.82 -8.65 -7.61
CA ALA A 69 -22.14 -9.98 -8.14
C ALA A 69 -22.99 -10.80 -7.15
N ALA A 70 -22.74 -10.69 -5.84
CA ALA A 70 -23.57 -11.31 -4.81
C ALA A 70 -24.98 -10.67 -4.75
N ALA A 71 -25.08 -9.35 -4.87
CA ALA A 71 -26.36 -8.64 -4.90
C ALA A 71 -27.18 -8.98 -6.16
N GLU A 72 -26.55 -9.16 -7.32
CA GLU A 72 -27.21 -9.63 -8.54
C GLU A 72 -27.67 -11.09 -8.43
N ALA A 73 -26.91 -11.94 -7.74
CA ALA A 73 -27.31 -13.32 -7.45
C ALA A 73 -28.51 -13.39 -6.48
N GLU A 74 -28.55 -12.53 -5.45
CA GLU A 74 -29.70 -12.42 -4.54
C GLU A 74 -30.94 -11.82 -5.22
N ALA A 75 -30.75 -10.85 -6.13
CA ALA A 75 -31.83 -10.30 -6.95
C ALA A 75 -32.40 -11.34 -7.94
N ALA A 76 -31.54 -12.18 -8.53
CA ALA A 76 -31.95 -13.28 -9.40
C ALA A 76 -32.67 -14.41 -8.62
N ALA A 77 -32.28 -14.66 -7.37
CA ALA A 77 -32.95 -15.63 -6.50
C ALA A 77 -34.33 -15.12 -6.02
N SER A 78 -34.44 -13.82 -5.73
CA SER A 78 -35.69 -13.19 -5.28
C SER A 78 -36.72 -13.01 -6.42
N ALA A 79 -36.30 -13.03 -7.68
CA ALA A 79 -37.20 -12.98 -8.84
C ALA A 79 -37.91 -14.30 -9.16
N LYS A 80 -37.56 -15.42 -8.49
CA LYS A 80 -38.09 -16.76 -8.82
C LYS A 80 -39.32 -17.31 -8.06
N PRO A 81 -40.04 -16.62 -7.13
CA PRO A 81 -41.16 -17.27 -6.45
C PRO A 81 -42.55 -16.73 -6.85
N VAL A 82 -42.82 -16.35 -8.11
CA VAL A 82 -44.20 -15.93 -8.51
C VAL A 82 -44.82 -16.75 -9.65
N THR A 83 -44.07 -17.53 -10.42
CA THR A 83 -44.65 -18.32 -11.53
C THR A 83 -45.03 -19.76 -11.18
N ALA A 84 -44.80 -20.23 -9.94
CA ALA A 84 -45.14 -21.59 -9.52
C ALA A 84 -46.49 -21.71 -8.77
N ALA A 85 -47.29 -20.65 -8.67
CA ALA A 85 -48.53 -20.62 -7.88
C ALA A 85 -49.82 -20.45 -8.72
N LYS A 86 -49.81 -20.82 -10.01
CA LYS A 86 -51.02 -20.79 -10.85
C LYS A 86 -51.12 -21.99 -11.78
N ALA A 87 -51.28 -23.17 -11.20
CA ALA A 87 -51.71 -24.38 -11.90
C ALA A 87 -52.50 -25.29 -10.95
N ARG A 88 -53.68 -24.83 -10.50
CA ARG A 88 -54.80 -25.67 -10.05
C ARG A 88 -56.10 -24.97 -10.36
#